data_AF-A0A651DX18-F1
#
_entry.id   AF-A0A651DX18-F1
#
_cell.length_a   1.000
_cell.length_b   1.000
_cell.length_c   1.000
_cell.angle_alpha   90.00
_cell.angle_beta   90.00
_cell.angle_gamma   90.00
#
_symmetry.space_group_name_H-M   'P 1'
#
loop_
_entity.id
_entity.type
_entity.pdbx_description
1 polymer ?
#
loop_
_entity_poly.entity_id
_entity_poly.type
_entity_poly.pdbx_seq_one_letter_code
_entity_poly.pdbx_strand_id
1 'polypeptide(L)'
;MTEKKMNVESFNLDHTKVKAPYIRLADIKEGQNGDRIHKYDLRICQPNKDHMEMPALHSLEHLMAELSRNHTDKVVDISPMGCQTGFYIAMINHDDYDGVINIIEQTLNDVLNATEV
;
A
#
# COMPACT_ATOMS: atom_id res chain seq x y z
N MET A 1 17.06 23.59 15.44
CA MET A 1 15.61 23.47 15.65
C MET A 1 15.26 22.00 15.53
N THR A 2 14.76 21.37 16.59
CA THR A 2 14.27 19.99 16.51
C THR A 2 12.98 19.98 15.69
N GLU A 3 12.97 19.25 14.57
CA GLU A 3 11.78 19.12 13.72
C GLU A 3 10.61 18.53 14.52
N LYS A 4 9.43 19.12 14.37
CA LYS A 4 8.21 18.68 15.05
C LYS A 4 7.74 17.37 14.42
N LYS A 5 7.78 16.27 15.18
CA LYS A 5 7.20 14.99 14.76
C LYS A 5 5.67 15.11 14.63
N MET A 6 5.14 14.66 13.50
CA MET A 6 3.70 14.66 13.19
C MET A 6 3.04 13.34 13.60
N ASN A 7 1.74 13.37 13.93
CA ASN A 7 0.99 12.19 14.38
C ASN A 7 0.80 11.14 13.27
N VAL A 8 0.63 11.59 12.02
CA VAL A 8 0.45 10.72 10.86
C VAL A 8 1.82 10.35 10.32
N GLU A 9 2.14 9.05 10.26
CA GLU A 9 3.46 8.55 9.88
C GLU A 9 3.95 9.16 8.57
N SER A 10 3.12 9.14 7.52
CA SER A 10 3.50 9.64 6.20
C SER A 10 3.86 11.12 6.16
N PHE A 11 3.39 11.94 7.12
CA PHE A 11 3.76 13.36 7.18
C PHE A 11 5.20 13.57 7.65
N ASN A 12 5.84 12.53 8.18
CA ASN A 12 7.25 12.52 8.54
C ASN A 12 8.14 11.95 7.43
N LEU A 13 7.56 11.45 6.32
CA LEU A 13 8.30 10.98 5.15
C LEU A 13 8.68 12.17 4.24
N ASP A 14 9.97 12.30 3.91
CA ASP A 14 10.43 13.26 2.91
C ASP A 14 10.13 12.74 1.49
N HIS A 15 8.98 13.14 0.96
CA HIS A 15 8.49 12.74 -0.36
C HIS A 15 9.35 13.25 -1.53
N THR A 16 10.30 14.18 -1.29
CA THR A 16 11.21 14.66 -2.33
C THR A 16 12.40 13.71 -2.56
N LYS A 17 12.67 12.82 -1.60
CA LYS A 17 13.81 11.90 -1.62
C LYS A 17 13.47 10.49 -2.09
N VAL A 18 12.18 10.15 -2.19
CA VAL A 18 11.75 8.84 -2.65
C VAL A 18 11.74 8.75 -4.17
N LYS A 19 11.86 7.53 -4.71
CA LYS A 19 11.82 7.24 -6.14
C LYS A 19 10.75 6.19 -6.42
N ALA A 20 9.60 6.61 -6.92
CA ALA A 20 8.53 5.70 -7.34
C ALA A 20 8.90 4.94 -8.64
N PRO A 21 8.35 3.73 -8.87
CA PRO A 21 7.49 2.98 -7.94
C PRO A 21 8.29 2.28 -6.82
N TYR A 22 7.65 2.07 -5.66
CA TYR A 22 8.25 1.32 -4.54
C TYR A 22 7.20 0.71 -3.61
N ILE A 23 7.62 -0.28 -2.81
CA ILE A 23 6.87 -0.77 -1.64
C ILE A 23 7.71 -0.47 -0.39
N ARG A 24 7.13 0.24 0.58
CA ARG A 24 7.82 0.60 1.83
C ARG A 24 7.00 0.16 3.03
N LEU A 25 7.60 -0.51 4.00
CA LEU A 25 6.97 -0.70 5.31
C LEU A 25 6.85 0.66 6.00
N ALA A 26 5.63 1.16 6.08
CA ALA A 26 5.31 2.50 6.55
C ALA A 26 5.15 2.53 8.07
N ASP A 27 4.43 1.56 8.63
CA ASP A 27 4.14 1.53 10.07
C ASP A 27 3.92 0.09 10.54
N ILE A 28 4.16 -0.17 11.83
CA ILE A 28 3.76 -1.40 12.51
C ILE A 28 2.99 -0.99 13.74
N LYS A 29 1.75 -1.45 13.86
CA LYS A 29 0.97 -1.30 15.10
C LYS A 29 0.85 -2.65 15.79
N GLU A 30 1.18 -2.68 17.08
CA GLU A 30 1.02 -3.85 17.93
C GLU A 30 -0.23 -3.67 18.80
N GLY A 31 -1.12 -4.66 18.77
CA GLY A 31 -2.28 -4.76 19.65
C GLY A 31 -1.87 -5.19 21.05
N GLN A 32 -2.79 -5.00 22.01
CA GLN A 32 -2.53 -5.32 23.43
C GLN A 32 -2.20 -6.80 23.69
N ASN A 33 -2.60 -7.68 22.77
CA ASN A 33 -2.41 -9.13 22.87
C ASN A 33 -1.26 -9.65 21.97
N GLY A 34 -0.47 -8.77 21.37
CA GLY A 34 0.68 -9.13 20.53
C GLY A 34 0.41 -9.25 19.02
N ASP A 35 -0.85 -9.18 18.58
CA ASP A 35 -1.18 -9.11 17.15
C ASP A 35 -0.57 -7.86 16.51
N ARG A 36 -0.10 -7.96 15.27
CA ARG A 36 0.57 -6.88 14.55
C ARG A 36 -0.12 -6.55 13.24
N ILE A 37 -0.31 -5.26 13.00
CA ILE A 37 -0.73 -4.72 11.71
C ILE A 37 0.49 -4.07 11.05
N HIS A 38 0.92 -4.63 9.93
CA HIS A 38 1.97 -4.11 9.07
C HIS A 38 1.33 -3.27 7.98
N LYS A 39 1.64 -1.98 7.97
CA LYS A 39 1.14 -1.03 6.98
C LYS A 39 2.20 -0.76 5.93
N TYR A 40 1.90 -1.03 4.67
CA TYR A 40 2.78 -0.80 3.53
C TYR A 40 2.29 0.38 2.70
N ASP A 41 3.23 1.19 2.24
CA ASP A 41 3.08 2.23 1.23
C ASP A 41 3.48 1.63 -0.12
N LEU A 42 2.47 1.26 -0.92
CA LEU A 42 2.64 0.89 -2.32
C LEU A 42 2.54 2.18 -3.15
N ARG A 43 3.70 2.72 -3.53
CA ARG A 43 3.80 3.94 -4.31
C ARG A 43 3.91 3.62 -5.79
N ILE A 44 2.94 4.10 -6.57
CA ILE A 44 2.89 3.90 -8.03
C ILE A 44 3.46 5.14 -8.74
N CYS A 45 2.94 6.33 -8.43
CA CYS A 45 3.35 7.58 -9.06
C CYS A 45 4.34 8.36 -8.20
N GLN A 46 5.25 9.10 -8.85
CA GLN A 46 6.20 9.96 -8.15
C GLN A 46 5.47 11.14 -7.49
N PRO A 47 5.60 11.34 -6.16
CA PRO A 47 4.94 12.44 -5.46
C PRO A 47 5.20 13.81 -6.10
N ASN A 48 4.13 14.60 -6.28
CA ASN A 48 4.15 15.94 -6.87
C ASN A 48 4.70 16.01 -8.31
N LYS A 49 4.77 14.87 -9.01
CA LYS A 49 5.20 14.79 -10.42
C LYS A 49 4.18 14.11 -11.31
N ASP A 50 3.45 13.15 -10.78
CA ASP A 50 2.44 12.38 -11.50
C ASP A 50 1.35 11.87 -10.54
N HIS A 51 0.22 11.43 -11.06
CA HIS A 51 -0.87 10.83 -10.29
C HIS A 51 -1.73 9.89 -11.14
N MET A 52 -2.53 9.05 -10.48
CA MET A 52 -3.56 8.24 -11.13
C MET A 52 -4.87 9.04 -11.27
N GLU A 53 -5.53 8.90 -12.41
CA GLU A 53 -6.89 9.41 -12.61
C GLU A 53 -7.89 8.63 -11.74
N MET A 54 -8.90 9.32 -11.22
CA MET A 54 -9.86 8.72 -10.26
C MET A 54 -10.55 7.44 -10.77
N PRO A 55 -11.01 7.35 -12.02
CA PRO A 55 -11.60 6.10 -12.52
C PRO A 55 -10.60 4.94 -12.49
N ALA A 56 -9.35 5.16 -12.88
CA ALA A 56 -8.32 4.13 -12.86
C ALA A 56 -7.92 3.74 -11.43
N LEU A 57 -7.76 4.74 -10.55
CA LEU A 57 -7.45 4.53 -9.13
C LEU A 57 -8.53 3.68 -8.45
N HIS A 58 -9.79 4.02 -8.66
CA HIS A 58 -10.93 3.33 -8.06
C HIS A 58 -11.09 1.91 -8.66
N SER A 59 -10.99 1.74 -9.97
CA SER A 59 -11.03 0.38 -10.56
C SER A 59 -9.89 -0.50 -10.06
N LEU A 60 -8.69 0.06 -9.91
CA LEU A 60 -7.55 -0.68 -9.38
C LEU A 60 -7.73 -1.03 -7.89
N GLU A 61 -8.40 -0.18 -7.10
CA GLU A 61 -8.80 -0.50 -5.71
C GLU A 61 -9.66 -1.77 -5.67
N HIS A 62 -10.75 -1.83 -6.45
CA HIS A 62 -11.65 -3.00 -6.49
C HIS A 62 -10.89 -4.26 -6.87
N LEU A 63 -10.14 -4.22 -7.97
CA LEU A 63 -9.41 -5.38 -8.47
C LEU A 63 -8.33 -5.86 -7.48
N MET A 64 -7.53 -4.93 -6.93
CA MET A 64 -6.50 -5.31 -5.97
C MET A 64 -7.11 -5.85 -4.67
N ALA A 65 -8.20 -5.25 -4.19
CA ALA A 65 -8.89 -5.70 -2.99
C ALA A 65 -9.41 -7.14 -3.16
N GLU A 66 -10.10 -7.44 -4.26
CA GLU A 66 -10.64 -8.78 -4.51
C GLU A 66 -9.52 -9.80 -4.78
N LEU A 67 -8.65 -9.52 -5.75
CA LEU A 67 -7.68 -10.49 -6.26
C LEU A 67 -6.54 -10.79 -5.27
N SER A 68 -6.13 -9.82 -4.44
CA SER A 68 -5.07 -10.07 -3.44
C SER A 68 -5.43 -11.15 -2.43
N ARG A 69 -6.73 -11.32 -2.14
CA ARG A 69 -7.23 -12.31 -1.18
C ARG A 69 -7.21 -13.74 -1.72
N ASN A 70 -6.95 -13.93 -3.01
CA ASN A 70 -6.66 -15.26 -3.57
C ASN A 70 -5.26 -15.75 -3.18
N HIS A 71 -4.34 -14.83 -2.86
CA HIS A 71 -2.93 -15.14 -2.60
C HIS A 71 -2.61 -15.21 -1.10
N THR A 72 -3.49 -14.71 -0.25
CA THR A 72 -3.32 -14.71 1.20
C THR A 72 -4.62 -14.37 1.94
N ASP A 73 -4.79 -14.91 3.15
CA ASP A 73 -5.85 -14.55 4.09
C ASP A 73 -5.47 -13.40 5.02
N LYS A 74 -4.26 -12.83 4.87
CA LYS A 74 -3.68 -11.83 5.80
C LYS A 74 -3.95 -10.38 5.42
N VAL A 75 -4.56 -10.10 4.27
CA VAL A 75 -4.94 -8.73 3.86
C VAL A 75 -6.09 -8.24 4.74
N VAL A 76 -5.82 -7.19 5.52
CA VAL A 76 -6.85 -6.46 6.27
C VAL A 76 -7.52 -5.46 5.36
N ASP A 77 -6.74 -4.66 4.62
CA ASP A 77 -7.25 -3.55 3.83
C ASP A 77 -6.29 -3.17 2.69
N ILE A 78 -6.84 -2.70 1.58
CA ILE A 78 -6.13 -2.02 0.49
C ILE A 78 -6.92 -0.76 0.15
N SER A 79 -6.38 0.40 0.52
CA SER A 79 -7.06 1.69 0.36
C SER A 79 -6.25 2.66 -0.50
N PRO A 80 -6.87 3.38 -1.46
CA PRO A 80 -6.19 4.39 -2.24
C PRO A 80 -5.79 5.57 -1.35
N MET A 81 -4.63 6.16 -1.63
CA MET A 81 -4.23 7.39 -0.99
C MET A 81 -4.98 8.58 -1.58
N GLY A 82 -5.44 9.52 -0.75
CA GLY A 82 -6.10 10.75 -1.21
C GLY A 82 -5.22 11.67 -2.07
N CYS A 83 -3.90 11.48 -2.07
CA CYS A 83 -2.99 12.17 -3.00
C CYS A 83 -2.87 11.48 -4.37
N GLN A 84 -3.62 10.39 -4.60
CA GLN A 84 -3.74 9.68 -5.89
C GLN A 84 -2.42 9.11 -6.44
N THR A 85 -1.41 8.88 -5.60
CA THR A 85 -0.08 8.39 -6.04
C THR A 85 0.21 6.94 -5.65
N GLY A 86 -0.68 6.27 -4.94
CA GLY A 86 -0.47 4.91 -4.46
C GLY A 86 -1.58 4.43 -3.54
N PHE A 87 -1.30 3.32 -2.86
CA PHE A 87 -2.22 2.63 -1.96
C PHE A 87 -1.55 2.37 -0.61
N TYR A 88 -2.35 2.34 0.45
CA TYR A 88 -1.94 1.68 1.68
C TYR A 88 -2.45 0.26 1.71
N ILE A 89 -1.58 -0.68 2.05
CA ILE A 89 -1.92 -2.08 2.25
C ILE A 89 -1.67 -2.42 3.72
N ALA A 90 -2.68 -2.95 4.40
CA ALA A 90 -2.57 -3.40 5.79
C ALA A 90 -2.61 -4.93 5.84
N MET A 91 -1.60 -5.52 6.46
CA MET A 91 -1.46 -6.98 6.64
C MET A 91 -1.48 -7.32 8.13
N ILE A 92 -2.22 -8.35 8.53
CA ILE A 92 -2.22 -8.83 9.92
C ILE A 92 -1.25 -9.99 10.10
N ASN A 93 -0.40 -9.92 11.13
CA ASN A 93 0.55 -10.97 11.53
C ASN A 93 1.38 -11.52 10.36
N HIS A 94 1.86 -10.64 9.49
CA HIS A 94 2.65 -10.99 8.31
C HIS A 94 3.82 -10.01 8.15
N ASP A 95 4.97 -10.41 8.68
CA ASP A 95 6.22 -9.63 8.75
C ASP A 95 7.23 -9.98 7.66
N ASP A 96 6.86 -10.86 6.73
CA ASP A 96 7.64 -11.24 5.56
C ASP A 96 7.49 -10.21 4.43
N TYR A 97 8.49 -9.33 4.30
CA TYR A 97 8.51 -8.29 3.27
C TYR A 97 8.56 -8.87 1.85
N ASP A 98 9.36 -9.92 1.63
CA ASP A 98 9.49 -10.54 0.31
C ASP A 98 8.18 -11.28 -0.06
N GLY A 99 7.55 -11.91 0.93
CA GLY A 99 6.20 -12.46 0.81
C GLY A 99 5.17 -11.42 0.37
N VAL A 100 5.19 -10.22 0.95
CA VAL A 100 4.30 -9.10 0.54
C VAL A 100 4.58 -8.66 -0.89
N ILE A 101 5.84 -8.56 -1.31
CA ILE A 101 6.19 -8.25 -2.69
C ILE A 101 5.59 -9.29 -3.64
N ASN A 102 5.76 -10.59 -3.33
CA ASN A 102 5.25 -11.67 -4.17
C ASN A 102 3.71 -11.69 -4.25
N ILE A 103 3.01 -11.35 -3.16
CA ILE A 103 1.54 -11.21 -3.15
C ILE A 103 1.12 -10.06 -4.06
N ILE A 104 1.77 -8.89 -3.95
CA ILE A 104 1.45 -7.73 -4.77
C ILE A 104 1.73 -8.01 -6.25
N GLU A 105 2.86 -8.65 -6.57
CA GLU A 105 3.20 -9.03 -7.94
C GLU A 105 2.14 -9.98 -8.55
N GLN A 106 1.77 -11.04 -7.85
CA GLN A 106 0.73 -11.98 -8.32
C GLN A 106 -0.62 -11.28 -8.49
N THR A 107 -1.00 -10.43 -7.54
CA THR A 107 -2.24 -9.62 -7.61
C THR A 107 -2.25 -8.74 -8.86
N LEU A 108 -1.15 -8.03 -9.13
CA LEU A 108 -1.05 -7.15 -10.30
C LEU A 108 -1.03 -7.94 -11.61
N ASN A 109 -0.48 -9.17 -11.63
CA ASN A 109 -0.58 -10.05 -12.79
C ASN A 109 -2.03 -10.51 -13.03
N ASP A 110 -2.79 -10.81 -11.97
CA ASP A 110 -4.21 -11.15 -12.12
C ASP A 110 -5.03 -9.95 -12.64
N VAL A 111 -4.73 -8.74 -12.18
CA VAL A 111 -5.34 -7.48 -12.66
C VAL A 111 -5.19 -7.35 -14.19
N LEU A 112 -4.04 -7.73 -14.76
CA LEU A 112 -3.82 -7.68 -16.21
C LEU A 112 -4.70 -8.66 -17.00
N ASN A 113 -5.15 -9.73 -16.35
CA ASN A 113 -6.01 -10.76 -16.94
C ASN A 113 -7.49 -10.55 -16.62
N ALA A 114 -7.83 -9.57 -15.78
CA ALA A 114 -9.21 -9.27 -15.40
C ALA A 114 -10.01 -8.76 -16.61
N THR A 115 -11.20 -9.32 -16.80
CA THR A 115 -12.11 -8.93 -17.88
C THR A 115 -13.22 -7.98 -17.43
N GLU A 116 -13.35 -7.77 -16.12
CA GLU A 116 -14.31 -6.88 -15.48
C GLU A 116 -13.76 -6.36 -14.15
N VAL A 117 -14.35 -5.26 -13.67
CA VAL A 117 -14.13 -4.68 -12.34
C VAL A 117 -15.33 -4.98 -11.48
#